data_AF-A0A1H0Y7Z5-F1
#
_entry.id   AF-A0A1H0Y7Z5-F1
#
_cell.length_a   1.000
_cell.length_b   1.000
_cell.length_c   1.000
_cell.angle_alpha   90.00
_cell.angle_beta   90.00
_cell.angle_gamma   90.00
#
_symmetry.space_group_name_H-M   'P 1'
#
loop_
_entity.id
_entity.type
_entity.pdbx_description
1 polymer ?
#
loop_
_entity_poly.entity_id
_entity_poly.type
_entity_poly.pdbx_seq_one_letter_code
_entity_poly.pdbx_strand_id
1 'polypeptide(L)'
;MSDAEMMRTMDGLIPPESLADPEARGTRWARARWSVLAEPGDGLAGLAIERLGAMPALAAALSAEEPPAELGISVPDWRRACARWRPRSEDHVYPMERARRVGVRLVVPGDPEWPERVDDLGVHAPVALWVRGRAVALGRTDPGVALVGARAATSYGVQVAADIGGDLAAGGITIVSGAAVGIDAAAHCACLAVDGVTIAVLAGGVDKAYPTGHADLLSDVSRQGVVVSEVPCGTPPTKWRFLQRNRRYVNRGRG
;
A
#
# COMPACT_ATOMS: atom_id res chain seq x y z
N MET A 1 -2.77 -2.91 -24.58
CA MET A 1 -1.42 -3.42 -24.28
C MET A 1 -1.41 -4.91 -24.58
N SER A 2 -0.36 -5.41 -25.23
CA SER A 2 -0.25 -6.84 -25.55
C SER A 2 0.03 -7.68 -24.31
N ASP A 3 -0.24 -8.99 -24.39
CA ASP A 3 0.04 -9.91 -23.29
C ASP A 3 1.54 -10.02 -22.98
N ALA A 4 2.39 -10.02 -24.02
CA ALA A 4 3.84 -10.03 -23.87
C ALA A 4 4.37 -8.78 -23.14
N GLU A 5 3.76 -7.61 -23.37
CA GLU A 5 4.07 -6.40 -22.60
C GLU A 5 3.63 -6.54 -21.15
N MET A 6 2.42 -7.05 -20.87
CA MET A 6 1.97 -7.31 -19.50
C MET A 6 2.92 -8.25 -18.76
N MET A 7 3.31 -9.35 -19.40
CA MET A 7 4.27 -10.31 -18.84
C MET A 7 5.59 -9.63 -18.50
N ARG A 8 6.17 -8.86 -19.45
CA ARG A 8 7.39 -8.10 -19.18
C ARG A 8 7.21 -7.07 -18.07
N THR A 9 6.08 -6.40 -17.95
CA THR A 9 5.90 -5.38 -16.91
C THR A 9 5.72 -5.98 -15.52
N MET A 10 5.04 -7.13 -15.42
CA MET A 10 4.67 -7.75 -14.15
C MET A 10 5.73 -8.73 -13.61
N ASP A 11 6.64 -9.20 -14.47
CA ASP A 11 7.73 -10.08 -14.08
C ASP A 11 8.55 -9.51 -12.91
N GLY A 12 8.83 -10.33 -11.89
CA GLY A 12 9.49 -9.91 -10.65
C GLY A 12 8.66 -9.04 -9.70
N LEU A 13 7.47 -8.56 -10.10
CA LEU A 13 6.55 -7.85 -9.20
C LEU A 13 5.52 -8.79 -8.55
N ILE A 14 5.18 -9.89 -9.22
CA ILE A 14 4.14 -10.83 -8.78
C ILE A 14 4.69 -12.26 -8.75
N PRO A 15 4.02 -13.20 -8.05
CA PRO A 15 4.47 -14.59 -7.99
C PRO A 15 4.55 -15.24 -9.38
N PRO A 16 5.52 -16.16 -9.64
CA PRO A 16 5.67 -16.82 -10.94
C PRO A 16 4.42 -17.55 -11.42
N GLU A 17 3.66 -18.17 -10.52
CA GLU A 17 2.40 -18.84 -10.82
C GLU A 17 1.32 -17.86 -11.30
N SER A 18 1.26 -16.67 -10.68
CA SER A 18 0.37 -15.59 -11.10
C SER A 18 0.85 -14.92 -12.40
N LEU A 19 2.15 -14.95 -12.65
CA LEU A 19 2.74 -14.46 -13.90
C LEU A 19 2.46 -15.42 -15.06
N ALA A 20 2.34 -16.73 -14.82
CA ALA A 20 2.05 -17.72 -15.86
C ALA A 20 0.57 -17.69 -16.28
N ASP A 21 -0.35 -17.52 -15.33
CA ASP A 21 -1.79 -17.44 -15.58
C ASP A 21 -2.20 -16.07 -16.19
N PRO A 22 -2.73 -16.03 -17.43
CA PRO A 22 -3.14 -14.79 -18.08
C PRO A 22 -4.21 -13.99 -17.33
N GLU A 23 -5.16 -14.65 -16.67
CA GLU A 23 -6.23 -13.97 -15.95
C GLU A 23 -5.71 -13.33 -14.67
N ALA A 24 -4.93 -14.09 -13.89
CA ALA A 24 -4.25 -13.61 -12.69
C ALA A 24 -3.28 -12.45 -13.00
N ARG A 25 -2.50 -12.57 -14.08
CA ARG A 25 -1.57 -11.54 -14.58
C ARG A 25 -2.32 -10.28 -14.98
N GLY A 26 -3.37 -10.42 -15.79
CA GLY A 26 -4.21 -9.32 -16.23
C GLY A 26 -4.85 -8.57 -15.07
N THR A 27 -5.38 -9.29 -14.09
CA THR A 27 -5.98 -8.72 -12.87
C THR A 27 -4.97 -7.91 -12.06
N ARG A 28 -3.77 -8.46 -11.82
CA ARG A 28 -2.71 -7.75 -11.09
C ARG A 28 -2.19 -6.54 -11.85
N TRP A 29 -2.02 -6.65 -13.16
CA TRP A 29 -1.67 -5.51 -14.00
C TRP A 29 -2.72 -4.39 -13.91
N ALA A 30 -4.00 -4.74 -13.99
CA ALA A 30 -5.08 -3.77 -13.87
C ALA A 30 -5.13 -3.12 -12.47
N ARG A 31 -4.90 -3.88 -11.40
CA ARG A 31 -4.80 -3.33 -10.03
C ARG A 31 -3.59 -2.40 -9.86
N ALA A 32 -2.44 -2.76 -10.43
CA ALA A 32 -1.26 -1.90 -10.48
C ALA A 32 -1.57 -0.58 -11.19
N ARG A 33 -2.25 -0.64 -12.35
CA ARG A 33 -2.75 0.55 -13.07
C ARG A 33 -3.69 1.38 -12.20
N TRP A 34 -4.66 0.76 -11.53
CA TRP A 34 -5.56 1.45 -10.63
C TRP A 34 -4.84 2.19 -9.50
N SER A 35 -3.75 1.63 -8.96
CA SER A 35 -2.94 2.32 -7.94
C SER A 35 -2.23 3.58 -8.47
N VAL A 36 -2.02 3.69 -9.80
CA VAL A 36 -1.51 4.90 -10.47
C VAL A 36 -2.65 5.88 -10.76
N LEU A 37 -3.81 5.37 -11.22
CA LEU A 37 -4.94 6.18 -11.68
C LEU A 37 -5.74 6.83 -10.53
N ALA A 38 -6.02 6.05 -9.49
CA ALA A 38 -6.85 6.44 -8.37
C ALA A 38 -6.00 6.81 -7.16
N GLU A 39 -6.43 7.80 -6.40
CA GLU A 39 -5.83 8.04 -5.08
C GLU A 39 -6.34 6.99 -4.08
N PRO A 40 -5.56 6.70 -3.02
CA PRO A 40 -5.98 5.76 -1.99
C PRO A 40 -7.40 6.03 -1.48
N GLY A 41 -8.24 4.99 -1.47
CA GLY A 41 -9.63 5.03 -0.98
C GLY A 41 -10.60 5.86 -1.81
N ASP A 42 -10.31 6.07 -3.09
CA ASP A 42 -11.32 6.48 -4.06
C ASP A 42 -12.43 5.40 -4.13
N GLY A 43 -13.56 5.69 -3.48
CA GLY A 43 -14.67 4.74 -3.35
C GLY A 43 -15.35 4.40 -4.67
N LEU A 44 -15.29 5.28 -5.68
CA LEU A 44 -15.85 4.97 -7.00
C LEU A 44 -14.93 4.02 -7.78
N ALA A 45 -13.61 4.14 -7.61
CA ALA A 45 -12.67 3.18 -8.17
C ALA A 45 -12.86 1.80 -7.52
N GLY A 46 -12.95 1.75 -6.19
CA GLY A 46 -13.21 0.51 -5.46
C GLY A 46 -14.54 -0.14 -5.86
N LEU A 47 -15.63 0.64 -5.92
CA LEU A 47 -16.93 0.16 -6.38
C LEU A 47 -16.87 -0.40 -7.82
N ALA A 48 -16.17 0.28 -8.72
CA ALA A 48 -16.03 -0.18 -10.09
C ALA A 48 -15.26 -1.51 -10.17
N ILE A 49 -14.15 -1.63 -9.43
CA ILE A 49 -13.36 -2.87 -9.35
C ILE A 49 -14.17 -4.01 -8.73
N GLU A 50 -14.92 -3.73 -7.66
CA GLU A 50 -15.75 -4.72 -6.97
C GLU A 50 -16.84 -5.29 -7.87
N ARG A 51 -17.55 -4.42 -8.63
CA ARG A 51 -18.70 -4.85 -9.44
C ARG A 51 -18.34 -5.38 -10.83
N LEU A 52 -17.26 -4.88 -11.44
CA LEU A 52 -16.91 -5.22 -12.83
C LEU A 52 -15.64 -6.07 -12.92
N GLY A 53 -14.88 -6.19 -11.83
CA GLY A 53 -13.50 -6.70 -11.86
C GLY A 53 -12.49 -5.63 -12.28
N ALA A 54 -11.23 -5.84 -11.92
CA ALA A 54 -10.18 -4.82 -12.08
C ALA A 54 -9.95 -4.39 -13.54
N MET A 55 -9.89 -5.36 -14.47
CA MET A 55 -9.61 -5.09 -15.88
C MET A 55 -10.79 -4.44 -16.61
N PRO A 56 -12.04 -4.95 -16.54
CA PRO A 56 -13.18 -4.28 -17.18
C PRO A 56 -13.44 -2.89 -16.60
N ALA A 57 -13.30 -2.71 -15.28
CA ALA A 57 -13.40 -1.40 -14.64
C ALA A 57 -12.35 -0.42 -15.20
N LEU A 58 -11.10 -0.86 -15.35
CA LEU A 58 -10.03 -0.03 -15.89
C LEU A 58 -10.31 0.40 -17.33
N ALA A 59 -10.80 -0.53 -18.16
CA ALA A 59 -11.19 -0.22 -19.54
C ALA A 59 -12.30 0.85 -19.57
N ALA A 60 -13.37 0.66 -18.79
CA ALA A 60 -14.46 1.62 -18.69
C ALA A 60 -13.97 2.99 -18.21
N ALA A 61 -13.15 3.06 -17.17
CA ALA A 61 -12.62 4.31 -16.63
C ALA A 61 -11.85 5.14 -17.69
N LEU A 62 -11.14 4.46 -18.59
CA LEU A 62 -10.30 5.09 -19.61
C LEU A 62 -11.07 5.49 -20.87
N SER A 63 -12.11 4.75 -21.26
CA SER A 63 -12.79 4.96 -22.56
C SER A 63 -14.27 5.33 -22.48
N ALA A 64 -15.00 4.96 -21.42
CA ALA A 64 -16.46 5.13 -21.36
C ALA A 64 -16.86 6.56 -20.99
N GLU A 65 -17.76 7.18 -21.75
CA GLU A 65 -18.33 8.49 -21.42
C GLU A 65 -19.44 8.44 -20.36
N GLU A 66 -20.07 7.28 -20.24
CA GLU A 66 -21.15 6.97 -19.31
C GLU A 66 -20.78 5.75 -18.45
N PRO A 67 -21.27 5.67 -17.20
CA PRO A 67 -20.97 4.55 -16.33
C PRO A 67 -21.67 3.28 -16.85
N PRO A 68 -21.03 2.11 -16.77
CA PRO A 68 -21.72 0.83 -16.92
C PRO A 68 -22.93 0.74 -15.97
N ALA A 69 -24.03 0.18 -16.47
CA ALA A 69 -25.32 0.18 -15.76
C ALA A 69 -25.23 -0.52 -14.39
N GLU A 70 -24.37 -1.54 -14.30
CA GLU A 70 -24.10 -2.34 -13.10
C GLU A 70 -23.55 -1.49 -11.94
N LEU A 71 -22.96 -0.33 -12.23
CA LEU A 71 -22.42 0.55 -11.19
C LEU A 71 -23.49 1.35 -10.46
N GLY A 72 -24.63 1.63 -11.11
CA GLY A 72 -25.68 2.48 -10.53
C GLY A 72 -25.22 3.89 -10.16
N ILE A 73 -24.20 4.41 -10.85
CA ILE A 73 -23.63 5.75 -10.63
C ILE A 73 -24.28 6.73 -11.61
N SER A 74 -24.46 7.98 -11.20
CA SER A 74 -24.94 9.04 -12.10
C SER A 74 -23.88 9.39 -13.16
N VAL A 75 -24.31 9.74 -14.38
CA VAL A 75 -23.39 10.21 -15.44
C VAL A 75 -22.50 11.38 -14.97
N PRO A 76 -23.00 12.40 -14.26
CA PRO A 76 -22.15 13.49 -13.74
C PRO A 76 -21.06 13.02 -12.76
N ASP A 77 -21.37 12.10 -11.85
CA ASP A 77 -20.39 11.59 -10.87
C ASP A 77 -19.32 10.73 -11.56
N TRP A 78 -19.74 9.90 -12.50
CA TRP A 78 -18.83 9.11 -13.34
C TRP A 78 -17.85 10.00 -14.11
N ARG A 79 -18.37 11.02 -14.82
CA ARG A 79 -17.53 11.98 -15.56
C ARG A 79 -16.54 12.70 -14.64
N ARG A 80 -16.98 13.09 -13.43
CA ARG A 80 -16.09 13.69 -12.42
C ARG A 80 -15.00 12.73 -11.96
N ALA A 81 -15.31 11.45 -11.80
CA ALA A 81 -14.34 10.42 -11.43
C ALA A 81 -13.31 10.19 -12.55
N CYS A 82 -13.77 9.96 -13.78
CA CYS A 82 -12.92 9.82 -14.96
C CYS A 82 -12.02 11.04 -15.19
N ALA A 83 -12.53 12.26 -14.96
CA ALA A 83 -11.73 13.48 -15.05
C ALA A 83 -10.59 13.53 -14.03
N ARG A 84 -10.72 12.86 -12.87
CA ARG A 84 -9.61 12.68 -11.92
C ARG A 84 -8.66 11.59 -12.38
N TRP A 85 -9.15 10.46 -12.90
CA TRP A 85 -8.30 9.30 -13.22
C TRP A 85 -7.49 9.45 -14.50
N ARG A 86 -8.12 9.90 -15.59
CA ARG A 86 -7.52 9.94 -16.94
C ARG A 86 -6.23 10.75 -17.06
N PRO A 87 -6.05 11.89 -16.36
CA PRO A 87 -4.78 12.61 -16.38
C PRO A 87 -3.57 11.80 -15.89
N ARG A 88 -3.78 10.71 -15.15
CA ARG A 88 -2.73 9.80 -14.66
C ARG A 88 -2.57 8.53 -15.51
N SER A 89 -3.21 8.47 -16.68
CA SER A 89 -3.31 7.23 -17.46
C SER A 89 -2.09 6.90 -18.32
N GLU A 90 -1.26 7.88 -18.66
CA GLU A 90 -0.15 7.68 -19.60
C GLU A 90 1.09 7.07 -18.92
N ASP A 91 1.48 7.56 -17.73
CA ASP A 91 2.75 7.19 -17.08
C ASP A 91 2.64 6.05 -16.05
N HIS A 92 2.27 4.85 -16.51
CA HIS A 92 2.10 3.68 -15.65
C HIS A 92 3.25 2.67 -15.72
N VAL A 93 4.05 2.70 -16.78
CA VAL A 93 5.18 1.79 -16.97
C VAL A 93 6.32 2.17 -16.03
N TYR A 94 6.62 3.47 -15.89
CA TYR A 94 7.73 3.96 -15.06
C TYR A 94 7.64 3.48 -13.60
N PRO A 95 6.48 3.58 -12.90
CA PRO A 95 6.39 3.06 -11.54
C PRO A 95 6.64 1.56 -11.42
N MET A 96 6.18 0.76 -12.39
CA MET A 96 6.35 -0.70 -12.40
C MET A 96 7.82 -1.07 -12.63
N GLU A 97 8.49 -0.43 -13.59
CA GLU A 97 9.93 -0.60 -13.80
C GLU A 97 10.75 -0.21 -12.57
N ARG A 98 10.39 0.91 -11.93
CA ARG A 98 11.08 1.38 -10.73
C ARG A 98 10.90 0.40 -9.57
N ALA A 99 9.68 -0.11 -9.38
CA ALA A 99 9.37 -1.14 -8.39
C ALA A 99 10.22 -2.41 -8.60
N ARG A 100 10.35 -2.87 -9.84
CA ARG A 100 11.19 -4.04 -10.17
C ARG A 100 12.65 -3.81 -9.78
N ARG A 101 13.21 -2.64 -10.12
CA ARG A 101 14.62 -2.31 -9.84
C ARG A 101 14.94 -2.26 -8.35
N VAL A 102 13.96 -1.92 -7.51
CA VAL A 102 14.13 -1.85 -6.05
C VAL A 102 13.61 -3.08 -5.30
N GLY A 103 13.28 -4.17 -6.02
CA GLY A 103 12.83 -5.43 -5.41
C GLY A 103 11.49 -5.33 -4.69
N VAL A 104 10.57 -4.51 -5.22
CA VAL A 104 9.23 -4.33 -4.66
C VAL A 104 8.29 -5.37 -5.25
N ARG A 105 7.46 -5.95 -4.40
CA ARG A 105 6.36 -6.84 -4.77
C ARG A 105 5.05 -6.07 -4.81
N LEU A 106 4.21 -6.41 -5.78
CA LEU A 106 2.81 -6.00 -5.80
C LEU A 106 1.98 -7.08 -5.12
N VAL A 107 1.30 -6.72 -4.05
CA VAL A 107 0.37 -7.58 -3.32
C VAL A 107 -1.05 -7.08 -3.57
N VAL A 108 -1.97 -7.99 -3.90
CA VAL A 108 -3.37 -7.68 -4.22
C VAL A 108 -4.32 -8.52 -3.34
N PRO A 109 -5.61 -8.15 -3.22
CA PRO A 109 -6.58 -8.98 -2.50
C PRO A 109 -6.57 -10.43 -3.00
N GLY A 110 -6.56 -11.37 -2.05
CA GLY A 110 -6.45 -12.80 -2.29
C GLY A 110 -5.02 -13.36 -2.29
N ASP A 111 -3.99 -12.51 -2.29
CA ASP A 111 -2.62 -12.97 -2.03
C ASP A 111 -2.45 -13.39 -0.56
N PRO A 112 -1.63 -14.42 -0.24
CA PRO A 112 -1.35 -14.81 1.15
C PRO A 112 -0.75 -13.70 2.02
N GLU A 113 -0.11 -12.71 1.40
CA GLU A 113 0.48 -11.54 2.05
C GLU A 113 -0.50 -10.38 2.21
N TRP A 114 -1.73 -10.50 1.70
CA TRP A 114 -2.75 -9.46 1.83
C TRP A 114 -3.23 -9.34 3.28
N PRO A 115 -3.19 -8.14 3.89
CA PRO A 115 -3.68 -7.95 5.25
C PRO A 115 -5.22 -7.86 5.25
N GLU A 116 -5.93 -8.99 5.32
CA GLU A 116 -7.41 -9.09 5.20
C GLU A 116 -8.20 -8.01 5.97
N ARG A 117 -7.67 -7.50 7.10
CA ARG A 117 -8.24 -6.38 7.88
C ARG A 117 -8.46 -5.10 7.07
N VAL A 118 -7.72 -4.87 5.99
CA VAL A 118 -7.94 -3.70 5.14
C VAL A 118 -9.22 -3.82 4.31
N ASP A 119 -9.76 -5.03 4.14
CA ASP A 119 -11.01 -5.27 3.41
C ASP A 119 -12.24 -4.75 4.18
N ASP A 120 -12.12 -4.56 5.51
CA ASP A 120 -13.14 -3.90 6.35
C ASP A 120 -13.41 -2.44 5.92
N LEU A 121 -12.57 -1.86 5.06
CA LEU A 121 -12.77 -0.54 4.46
C LEU A 121 -13.75 -0.58 3.27
N GLY A 122 -14.21 -1.75 2.84
CA GLY A 122 -15.15 -1.95 1.75
C GLY A 122 -14.65 -1.32 0.45
N VAL A 123 -15.50 -0.53 -0.23
CA VAL A 123 -15.14 0.19 -1.46
C VAL A 123 -13.96 1.17 -1.30
N HIS A 124 -13.52 1.47 -0.07
CA HIS A 124 -12.36 2.32 0.21
C HIS A 124 -11.08 1.52 0.50
N ALA A 125 -11.13 0.19 0.46
CA ALA A 125 -9.97 -0.68 0.64
C ALA A 125 -8.89 -0.40 -0.42
N PRO A 126 -7.61 -0.69 -0.13
CA PRO A 126 -6.54 -0.51 -1.10
C PRO A 126 -6.78 -1.37 -2.34
N VAL A 127 -6.48 -0.82 -3.52
CA VAL A 127 -6.62 -1.58 -4.79
C VAL A 127 -5.45 -2.56 -4.99
N ALA A 128 -4.28 -2.21 -4.47
CA ALA A 128 -3.06 -2.99 -4.39
C ALA A 128 -2.13 -2.38 -3.33
N LEU A 129 -1.14 -3.15 -2.88
CA LEU A 129 -0.08 -2.73 -1.96
C LEU A 129 1.29 -2.95 -2.61
N TRP A 130 2.12 -1.92 -2.60
CA TRP A 130 3.52 -1.97 -3.02
C TRP A 130 4.38 -2.27 -1.80
N VAL A 131 5.05 -3.42 -1.81
CA VAL A 131 5.67 -4.01 -0.63
C VAL A 131 7.16 -4.21 -0.84
N ARG A 132 7.99 -3.63 0.04
CA ARG A 132 9.45 -3.83 0.08
C ARG A 132 9.84 -4.55 1.37
N GLY A 133 10.60 -5.64 1.25
CA GLY A 133 11.03 -6.46 2.40
C GLY A 133 10.25 -7.76 2.53
N ARG A 134 10.04 -8.22 3.76
CA ARG A 134 9.48 -9.56 4.06
C ARG A 134 7.96 -9.58 3.93
N ALA A 135 7.43 -9.57 2.69
CA ALA A 135 5.99 -9.44 2.42
C ALA A 135 5.07 -10.36 3.26
N VAL A 136 5.52 -11.56 3.62
CA VAL A 136 4.80 -12.50 4.49
C VAL A 136 4.40 -11.89 5.85
N ALA A 137 5.16 -10.93 6.38
CA ALA A 137 4.81 -10.24 7.63
C ALA A 137 3.52 -9.41 7.50
N LEU A 138 3.16 -8.98 6.29
CA LEU A 138 1.96 -8.18 6.04
C LEU A 138 0.67 -9.00 6.20
N GLY A 139 0.68 -10.27 5.78
CA GLY A 139 -0.45 -11.20 5.98
C GLY A 139 -0.52 -11.79 7.40
N ARG A 140 0.47 -11.51 8.26
CA ARG A 140 0.60 -12.06 9.62
C ARG A 140 0.66 -10.96 10.68
N THR A 141 -0.17 -9.93 10.51
CA THR A 141 -0.22 -8.76 11.40
C THR A 141 -0.90 -9.04 12.75
N ASP A 142 -1.33 -10.27 13.04
CA ASP A 142 -2.02 -10.64 14.28
C ASP A 142 -1.14 -11.60 15.13
N PRO A 143 -0.81 -11.27 16.38
CA PRO A 143 -1.11 -10.02 17.07
C PRO A 143 -0.26 -8.84 16.57
N GLY A 144 -0.87 -7.66 16.49
CA GLY A 144 -0.18 -6.44 16.06
C GLY A 144 -0.86 -5.17 16.58
N VAL A 145 -0.06 -4.12 16.71
CA VAL A 145 -0.48 -2.83 17.27
C VAL A 145 -0.01 -1.68 16.41
N ALA A 146 -0.85 -0.65 16.29
CA ALA A 146 -0.48 0.58 15.62
C ALA A 146 0.08 1.54 16.68
N LEU A 147 1.36 1.87 16.59
CA LEU A 147 2.00 2.84 17.48
C LEU A 147 2.31 4.11 16.69
N VAL A 148 1.46 5.13 16.85
CA VAL A 148 1.53 6.39 16.12
C VAL A 148 1.55 7.56 17.10
N GLY A 149 2.18 8.66 16.73
CA GLY A 149 2.16 9.82 17.63
C GLY A 149 2.77 11.11 17.08
N ALA A 150 3.17 11.97 18.00
CA ALA A 150 3.65 13.31 17.69
C ALA A 150 4.97 13.28 16.90
N ARG A 151 5.04 14.11 15.86
CA ARG A 151 6.27 14.34 15.08
C ARG A 151 7.32 15.14 15.87
N ALA A 152 6.86 16.13 16.63
CA ALA A 152 7.68 16.89 17.57
C ALA A 152 7.46 16.34 18.98
N ALA A 153 7.90 15.11 19.23
CA ALA A 153 7.81 14.47 20.53
C ALA A 153 8.90 14.99 21.48
N THR A 154 8.61 15.03 22.78
CA THR A 154 9.63 15.28 23.81
C THR A 154 10.54 14.06 23.96
N SER A 155 11.73 14.23 24.54
CA SER A 155 12.62 13.10 24.83
C SER A 155 11.94 12.02 25.69
N TYR A 156 11.10 12.45 26.64
CA TYR A 156 10.28 11.52 27.44
C TYR A 156 9.28 10.75 26.58
N GLY A 157 8.55 11.43 25.68
CA GLY A 157 7.60 10.76 24.78
C GLY A 157 8.28 9.77 23.83
N VAL A 158 9.48 10.11 23.34
CA VAL A 158 10.31 9.20 22.54
C VAL A 158 10.73 7.97 23.35
N GLN A 159 11.18 8.15 24.60
CA GLN A 159 11.55 7.03 25.47
C GLN A 159 10.36 6.11 25.74
N VAL A 160 9.20 6.66 26.11
CA VAL A 160 7.99 5.86 26.37
C VAL A 160 7.56 5.10 25.12
N ALA A 161 7.62 5.70 23.94
CA ALA A 161 7.31 5.01 22.69
C ALA A 161 8.30 3.88 22.37
N ALA A 162 9.57 4.09 22.67
CA ALA A 162 10.59 3.06 22.53
C ALA A 162 10.37 1.90 23.51
N ASP A 163 10.10 2.18 24.79
CA ASP A 163 9.83 1.16 25.80
C ASP A 163 8.60 0.31 25.41
N ILE A 164 7.48 0.97 25.09
CA ILE A 164 6.25 0.26 24.66
C ILE A 164 6.50 -0.54 23.37
N GLY A 165 7.15 0.07 22.38
CA GLY A 165 7.42 -0.58 21.09
C GLY A 165 8.34 -1.80 21.24
N GLY A 166 9.39 -1.68 22.05
CA GLY A 166 10.34 -2.75 22.34
C GLY A 166 9.71 -3.88 23.15
N ASP A 167 8.98 -3.57 24.22
CA ASP A 167 8.34 -4.57 25.08
C ASP A 167 7.29 -5.39 24.34
N LEU A 168 6.43 -4.73 23.54
CA LEU A 168 5.43 -5.42 22.73
C LEU A 168 6.09 -6.28 21.65
N ALA A 169 7.13 -5.77 20.99
CA ALA A 169 7.89 -6.52 19.99
C ALA A 169 8.60 -7.75 20.56
N ALA A 170 9.22 -7.62 21.75
CA ALA A 170 9.83 -8.73 22.47
C ALA A 170 8.80 -9.79 22.87
N GLY A 171 7.54 -9.38 23.11
CA GLY A 171 6.39 -10.27 23.30
C GLY A 171 5.82 -10.88 22.02
N GLY A 172 6.43 -10.63 20.85
CA GLY A 172 6.00 -11.18 19.56
C GLY A 172 4.87 -10.41 18.88
N ILE A 173 4.56 -9.19 19.32
CA ILE A 173 3.52 -8.34 18.73
C ILE A 173 4.12 -7.50 17.60
N THR A 174 3.49 -7.54 16.42
CA THR A 174 3.93 -6.75 15.26
C THR A 174 3.68 -5.26 15.48
N ILE A 175 4.72 -4.43 15.32
CA ILE A 175 4.59 -2.98 15.42
C ILE A 175 4.29 -2.39 14.05
N VAL A 176 3.17 -1.69 13.91
CA VAL A 176 2.80 -0.98 12.69
C VAL A 176 2.84 0.52 12.93
N SER A 177 3.57 1.25 12.09
CA SER A 177 3.65 2.70 12.20
C SER A 177 3.95 3.35 10.85
N GLY A 178 4.05 4.68 10.85
CA GLY A 178 4.19 5.49 9.65
C GLY A 178 5.61 5.89 9.28
N ALA A 179 6.62 5.47 10.04
CA ALA A 179 8.00 5.93 9.90
C ALA A 179 8.16 7.46 9.81
N ALA A 180 7.28 8.25 10.45
CA ALA A 180 7.51 9.67 10.63
C ALA A 180 8.61 9.94 11.68
N VAL A 181 9.12 11.16 11.74
CA VAL A 181 9.96 11.58 12.88
C VAL A 181 9.20 11.47 14.21
N GLY A 182 9.94 11.35 15.31
CA GLY A 182 9.37 11.31 16.66
C GLY A 182 8.90 9.91 17.04
N ILE A 183 7.63 9.77 17.44
CA ILE A 183 7.07 8.53 18.00
C ILE A 183 7.18 7.35 17.04
N ASP A 184 6.82 7.54 15.77
CA ASP A 184 6.86 6.46 14.76
C ASP A 184 8.29 5.89 14.61
N ALA A 185 9.29 6.76 14.47
CA ALA A 185 10.69 6.34 14.37
C ALA A 185 11.17 5.61 15.63
N ALA A 186 10.83 6.11 16.82
CA ALA A 186 11.18 5.47 18.09
C ALA A 186 10.62 4.05 18.19
N ALA A 187 9.36 3.86 17.79
CA ALA A 187 8.69 2.57 17.76
C ALA A 187 9.41 1.55 16.87
N HIS A 188 9.75 1.96 15.64
CA HIS A 188 10.46 1.11 14.70
C HIS A 188 11.87 0.77 15.20
N CYS A 189 12.63 1.76 15.67
CA CYS A 189 13.98 1.53 16.19
C CYS A 189 13.99 0.56 17.36
N ALA A 190 13.08 0.72 18.32
CA ALA A 190 13.00 -0.16 19.49
C ALA A 190 12.56 -1.58 19.12
N CYS A 191 11.60 -1.71 18.19
CA CYS A 191 11.18 -3.01 17.67
C CYS A 191 12.34 -3.75 16.98
N LEU A 192 13.11 -3.07 16.13
CA LEU A 192 14.27 -3.64 15.44
C LEU A 192 15.40 -4.02 16.42
N ALA A 193 15.58 -3.26 17.50
CA ALA A 193 16.63 -3.52 18.50
C ALA A 193 16.42 -4.83 19.28
N VAL A 194 15.20 -5.37 19.27
CA VAL A 194 14.85 -6.66 19.88
C VAL A 194 14.54 -7.74 18.84
N ASP A 195 14.97 -7.54 17.58
CA ASP A 195 14.71 -8.42 16.44
C ASP A 195 13.21 -8.72 16.20
N GLY A 196 12.35 -7.75 16.56
CA GLY A 196 10.92 -7.82 16.36
C GLY A 196 10.48 -7.55 14.92
N VAL A 197 9.21 -7.83 14.63
CA VAL A 197 8.61 -7.57 13.30
C VAL A 197 7.95 -6.20 13.30
N THR A 198 8.32 -5.36 12.34
CA THR A 198 7.70 -4.05 12.16
C THR A 198 7.28 -3.74 10.72
N ILE A 199 6.19 -3.00 10.58
CA ILE A 199 5.61 -2.60 9.30
C ILE A 199 5.55 -1.07 9.23
N ALA A 200 6.31 -0.49 8.30
CA ALA A 200 6.27 0.93 8.00
C ALA A 200 5.31 1.18 6.83
N VAL A 201 4.20 1.87 7.10
CA VAL A 201 3.27 2.34 6.06
C VAL A 201 3.72 3.72 5.61
N LEU A 202 3.92 3.93 4.30
CA LEU A 202 4.38 5.20 3.75
C LEU A 202 3.27 5.99 3.04
N ALA A 203 3.40 7.32 3.04
CA ALA A 203 2.48 8.23 2.32
C ALA A 203 2.90 8.48 0.86
N GLY A 204 4.06 7.97 0.46
CA GLY A 204 4.60 8.00 -0.91
C GLY A 204 5.05 6.60 -1.32
N GLY A 205 5.71 6.47 -2.47
CA GLY A 205 6.23 5.18 -2.93
C GLY A 205 7.28 4.62 -1.97
N VAL A 206 7.32 3.29 -1.82
CA VAL A 206 8.27 2.55 -0.94
C VAL A 206 9.75 2.70 -1.33
N ASP A 207 10.02 3.35 -2.46
CA ASP A 207 11.32 3.65 -3.04
C ASP A 207 11.77 5.11 -2.81
N LYS A 208 10.98 5.89 -2.07
CA LYS A 208 11.33 7.26 -1.66
C LYS A 208 11.19 7.37 -0.15
N ALA A 209 12.34 7.31 0.54
CA ALA A 209 12.37 7.54 1.98
C ALA A 209 11.82 8.94 2.31
N TYR A 210 10.83 8.99 3.19
CA TYR A 210 10.34 10.24 3.73
C TYR A 210 9.97 10.07 5.21
N PRO A 211 10.54 10.90 6.11
CA PRO A 211 11.57 11.92 5.84
C PRO A 211 12.87 11.32 5.30
N THR A 212 13.66 12.09 4.55
CA THR A 212 14.89 11.60 3.90
C THR A 212 15.92 11.10 4.91
N GLY A 213 15.96 11.69 6.11
CA GLY A 213 16.81 11.25 7.22
C GLY A 213 16.43 9.90 7.84
N HIS A 214 15.37 9.23 7.36
CA HIS A 214 14.99 7.87 7.78
C HIS A 214 15.27 6.83 6.68
N ALA A 215 16.15 7.13 5.73
CA ALA A 215 16.55 6.18 4.69
C ALA A 215 17.13 4.88 5.30
N ASP A 216 18.03 5.01 6.28
CA ASP A 216 18.66 3.86 6.94
C ASP A 216 17.63 3.07 7.77
N LEU A 217 16.81 3.77 8.56
CA LEU A 217 15.72 3.15 9.31
C LEU A 217 14.79 2.34 8.40
N LEU A 218 14.34 2.91 7.27
CA LEU A 218 13.48 2.20 6.31
C LEU A 218 14.20 1.04 5.62
N SER A 219 15.53 1.14 5.43
CA SER A 219 16.35 0.03 4.96
C SER A 219 16.31 -1.13 5.94
N ASP A 220 16.52 -0.85 7.23
CA ASP A 220 16.52 -1.86 8.30
C ASP A 220 15.12 -2.44 8.52
N VAL A 221 14.07 -1.61 8.49
CA VAL A 221 12.68 -2.09 8.46
C VAL A 221 12.46 -3.04 7.29
N SER A 222 12.95 -2.74 6.09
CA SER A 222 12.77 -3.67 4.95
C SER A 222 13.59 -4.95 5.04
N ARG A 223 14.63 -5.01 5.89
CA ARG A 223 15.42 -6.23 6.14
C ARG A 223 14.74 -7.17 7.13
N GLN A 224 14.21 -6.63 8.22
CA GLN A 224 13.62 -7.42 9.32
C GLN A 224 12.09 -7.50 9.26
N GLY A 225 11.44 -6.53 8.62
CA GLY A 225 10.00 -6.43 8.49
C GLY A 225 9.60 -5.98 7.08
N VAL A 226 8.67 -5.01 7.00
CA VAL A 226 8.06 -4.58 5.73
C VAL A 226 7.92 -3.07 5.65
N VAL A 227 8.23 -2.51 4.49
CA VAL A 227 7.81 -1.16 4.09
C VAL A 227 6.70 -1.30 3.04
N VAL A 228 5.55 -0.67 3.27
CA VAL A 228 4.35 -0.81 2.43
C VAL A 228 3.77 0.54 2.02
N SER A 229 3.18 0.63 0.83
CA SER A 229 2.45 1.79 0.34
C SER A 229 1.28 1.42 -0.56
N GLU A 230 0.20 2.20 -0.51
CA GLU A 230 -0.94 2.09 -1.44
C GLU A 230 -0.67 2.82 -2.77
N VAL A 231 0.36 3.68 -2.80
CA VAL A 231 0.75 4.43 -4.00
C VAL A 231 2.03 3.85 -4.60
N PRO A 232 2.18 3.93 -5.93
CA PRO A 232 3.23 3.22 -6.63
C PRO A 232 4.62 3.88 -6.44
N CYS A 233 5.65 3.12 -6.82
CA CYS A 233 7.03 3.60 -6.81
C CYS A 233 7.18 4.90 -7.62
N GLY A 234 7.96 5.84 -7.12
CA GLY A 234 8.11 7.17 -7.73
C GLY A 234 7.13 8.22 -7.22
N THR A 235 6.04 7.84 -6.56
CA THR A 235 5.07 8.80 -6.04
C THR A 235 5.64 9.61 -4.85
N PRO A 236 5.69 10.96 -4.92
CA PRO A 236 6.12 11.76 -3.79
C PRO A 236 5.06 11.77 -2.67
N PRO A 237 5.50 11.90 -1.40
CA PRO A 237 4.58 12.10 -0.28
C PRO A 237 3.93 13.48 -0.38
N THR A 238 2.65 13.58 -0.03
CA THR A 238 1.91 14.85 0.03
C THR A 238 1.22 14.99 1.38
N LYS A 239 0.94 16.24 1.81
CA LYS A 239 0.25 16.52 3.09
C LYS A 239 -1.05 15.72 3.22
N TRP A 240 -1.81 15.60 2.13
CA TRP A 240 -3.07 14.88 2.10
C TRP A 240 -2.89 13.36 2.22
N ARG A 241 -1.87 12.77 1.57
CA ARG A 241 -1.59 11.32 1.68
C ARG A 241 -1.14 10.90 3.08
N PHE A 242 -0.54 11.80 3.87
CA PHE A 242 -0.25 11.51 5.28
C PHE A 242 -1.51 11.24 6.11
N LEU A 243 -2.62 11.93 5.81
CA LEU A 243 -3.89 11.70 6.49
C LEU A 243 -4.53 10.39 6.02
N GLN A 244 -4.46 10.13 4.71
CA GLN A 244 -5.06 8.94 4.13
C GLN A 244 -4.36 7.64 4.51
N ARG A 245 -3.05 7.67 4.74
CA ARG A 245 -2.25 6.50 5.09
C ARG A 245 -2.65 5.87 6.43
N ASN A 246 -3.29 6.62 7.33
CA ASN A 246 -3.73 6.13 8.64
C ASN A 246 -4.98 5.23 8.52
N ARG A 247 -4.85 4.15 7.74
CA ARG A 247 -5.89 3.12 7.49
C ARG A 247 -5.64 1.87 8.33
N ARG A 248 -6.62 0.98 8.40
CA ARG A 248 -6.64 -0.16 9.31
C ARG A 248 -5.74 -1.31 8.83
N TYR A 249 -4.49 -1.34 9.28
CA TYR A 249 -3.56 -2.46 9.03
C TYR A 249 -3.49 -3.48 10.17
N VAL A 250 -4.00 -3.12 11.35
CA VAL A 250 -4.02 -3.96 12.56
C VAL A 250 -5.37 -3.82 13.26
N ASN A 251 -5.67 -4.77 14.15
CA ASN A 251 -6.84 -4.70 15.01
C ASN A 251 -6.76 -3.48 15.93
N ARG A 252 -7.88 -2.77 16.09
CA ARG A 252 -8.05 -1.91 17.25
C ARG A 252 -8.18 -2.85 18.43
N GLY A 253 -7.19 -2.91 19.32
CA GLY A 253 -7.25 -3.72 20.52
C GLY A 253 -8.62 -3.54 21.18
N ARG A 254 -9.35 -4.64 21.38
CA ARG A 254 -10.37 -4.65 22.42
C ARG A 254 -9.57 -4.53 23.70
N GLY A 255 -9.86 -3.50 24.49
CA GLY A 255 -9.16 -3.21 25.74
C GLY A 255 -9.17 -4.39 26.70
#